data_AF-A0A523R8F7-F1
#
_entry.id   AF-A0A523R8F7-F1
#
_cell.length_a   1.000
_cell.length_b   1.000
_cell.length_c   1.000
_cell.angle_alpha   90.00
_cell.angle_beta   90.00
_cell.angle_gamma   90.00
#
_symmetry.space_group_name_H-M   'P 1'
#
loop_
_entity.id
_entity.type
_entity.pdbx_description
1 polymer ?
#
loop_
_entity_poly.entity_id
_entity_poly.type
_entity_poly.pdbx_seq_one_letter_code
_entity_poly.pdbx_strand_id
1 'polypeptide(L)'
;MKLSSNTNYSENDLYQKAINEKWVGNGTSENPFIIENTHSLPDHSIIKSSSLHILIKNCTFKMISFKSCKNIKFEGCSFEYAALSKCSRINLGNCSFKETLELRYSHNLCIQDSHIPFLIFSMCYENHFKTCTITRIFNAFSRANIFENIDAPEDYNTFVGGGLNTLVRGGTKKYFTRLLGFIAAGTLSLISAIIIFINDYSNSIIWSLIGGLVLMAFILFIVPLALYLDNRKMQHYPDNQIIKRSSEV
;
A
#
# COMPACT_ATOMS: atom_id res chain seq x y z
N MET A 1 -25.53 -3.79 -14.23
CA MET A 1 -24.61 -3.99 -13.08
C MET A 1 -24.58 -2.66 -12.32
N LYS A 2 -25.26 -2.53 -11.19
CA LYS A 2 -25.20 -1.28 -10.39
C LYS A 2 -23.79 -1.18 -9.83
N LEU A 3 -23.00 -0.17 -10.25
CA LEU A 3 -21.83 0.22 -9.46
C LEU A 3 -22.35 0.53 -8.06
N SER A 4 -21.99 -0.27 -7.06
CA SER A 4 -22.21 0.15 -5.68
C SER A 4 -21.46 1.46 -5.51
N SER A 5 -22.19 2.52 -5.19
CA SER A 5 -21.62 3.83 -4.97
C SER A 5 -20.62 3.71 -3.82
N ASN A 6 -19.35 4.00 -4.07
CA ASN A 6 -18.35 4.06 -3.02
C ASN A 6 -18.75 5.15 -2.02
N THR A 7 -19.07 4.76 -0.79
CA THR A 7 -19.44 5.72 0.25
C THR A 7 -18.19 6.23 0.95
N ASN A 8 -18.00 7.55 0.96
CA ASN A 8 -16.87 8.18 1.63
C ASN A 8 -17.32 8.71 3.00
N TYR A 9 -16.51 8.49 4.03
CA TYR A 9 -16.75 8.96 5.39
C TYR A 9 -15.55 9.78 5.88
N SER A 10 -15.81 10.99 6.35
CA SER A 10 -14.91 11.77 7.20
C SER A 10 -15.05 11.37 8.67
N GLU A 11 -14.20 11.93 9.52
CA GLU A 11 -14.32 11.76 10.98
C GLU A 11 -15.69 12.21 11.51
N ASN A 12 -16.18 13.38 11.06
CA ASN A 12 -17.49 13.88 11.49
C ASN A 12 -18.63 13.00 10.99
N ASP A 13 -18.53 12.46 9.77
CA ASP A 13 -19.55 11.54 9.24
C ASP A 13 -19.64 10.27 10.09
N LEU A 14 -18.49 9.73 10.52
CA LEU A 14 -18.44 8.58 11.43
C LEU A 14 -19.06 8.94 12.80
N TYR A 15 -18.75 10.11 13.34
CA TYR A 15 -19.29 10.56 14.62
C TYR A 15 -20.81 10.73 14.58
N GLN A 16 -21.34 11.38 13.53
CA GLN A 16 -22.78 11.53 13.33
C GLN A 16 -23.47 10.18 13.12
N LYS A 17 -22.85 9.28 12.35
CA LYS A 17 -23.36 7.93 12.15
C LYS A 17 -23.40 7.14 13.46
N ALA A 18 -22.35 7.25 14.28
CA ALA A 18 -22.29 6.64 15.60
C ALA A 18 -23.41 7.12 16.53
N ILE A 19 -23.73 8.42 16.53
CA ILE A 19 -24.87 8.96 17.29
C ILE A 19 -26.20 8.43 16.76
N ASN A 20 -26.40 8.51 15.44
CA ASN A 20 -27.68 8.15 14.81
C ASN A 20 -27.99 6.66 14.96
N GLU A 21 -26.97 5.81 14.89
CA GLU A 21 -27.08 4.36 15.05
C GLU A 21 -26.84 3.88 16.48
N LYS A 22 -26.57 4.81 17.41
CA LYS A 22 -26.30 4.52 18.82
C LYS A 22 -25.19 3.48 19.01
N TRP A 23 -24.08 3.64 18.28
CA TRP A 23 -22.90 2.80 18.43
C TRP A 23 -22.41 2.84 19.87
N VAL A 24 -21.88 1.72 20.35
CA VAL A 24 -21.26 1.66 21.68
C VAL A 24 -19.97 2.48 21.66
N GLY A 25 -19.75 3.28 22.70
CA GLY A 25 -18.54 4.06 22.90
C GLY A 25 -18.66 5.53 22.53
N ASN A 26 -17.59 6.29 22.71
CA ASN A 26 -17.51 7.71 22.38
C ASN A 26 -16.29 8.06 21.50
N GLY A 27 -15.56 7.04 21.03
CA GLY A 27 -14.41 7.20 20.14
C GLY A 27 -13.09 7.57 20.83
N THR A 28 -13.02 7.50 22.17
CA THR A 28 -11.76 7.67 22.93
C THR A 28 -11.00 6.36 23.09
N SER A 29 -9.76 6.44 23.58
CA SER A 29 -8.89 5.26 23.72
C SER A 29 -9.41 4.24 24.72
N GLU A 30 -10.08 4.72 25.77
CA GLU A 30 -10.69 3.94 26.84
C GLU A 30 -12.07 3.41 26.43
N ASN A 31 -12.73 4.08 25.48
CA ASN A 31 -14.10 3.79 25.08
C ASN A 31 -14.29 3.96 23.56
N PRO A 32 -13.67 3.08 22.74
CA PRO A 32 -13.70 3.19 21.29
C PRO A 32 -15.11 3.02 20.74
N PHE A 33 -15.38 3.60 19.58
CA PHE A 33 -16.60 3.26 18.84
C PHE A 33 -16.57 1.80 18.38
N ILE A 34 -17.61 1.03 18.69
CA ILE A 34 -17.72 -0.37 18.30
C ILE A 34 -18.65 -0.50 17.08
N ILE A 35 -18.11 -1.04 15.99
CA ILE A 35 -18.85 -1.33 14.76
C ILE A 35 -18.92 -2.84 14.60
N GLU A 36 -20.13 -3.36 14.69
CA GLU A 36 -20.49 -4.77 14.44
C GLU A 36 -21.37 -4.91 13.18
N ASN A 37 -21.60 -6.15 12.74
CA ASN A 37 -22.36 -6.46 11.52
C ASN A 37 -23.83 -5.99 11.53
N THR A 38 -24.36 -5.60 12.68
CA THR A 38 -25.70 -5.00 12.83
C THR A 38 -25.77 -3.54 12.38
N HIS A 39 -24.62 -2.88 12.22
CA HIS A 39 -24.53 -1.47 11.86
C HIS A 39 -24.49 -1.27 10.35
N SER A 40 -24.96 -0.11 9.88
CA SER A 40 -25.17 0.12 8.44
C SER A 40 -23.93 0.66 7.72
N LEU A 41 -22.75 0.10 8.02
CA LEU A 41 -21.54 0.43 7.28
C LEU A 41 -21.54 -0.35 5.95
N PRO A 42 -21.57 0.31 4.77
CA PRO A 42 -21.65 -0.37 3.49
C PRO A 42 -20.44 -1.26 3.23
N ASP A 43 -20.66 -2.37 2.50
CA ASP A 43 -19.61 -3.29 2.05
C ASP A 43 -18.48 -2.59 1.27
N HIS A 44 -18.76 -1.41 0.69
CA HIS A 44 -17.85 -0.54 -0.05
C HIS A 44 -17.70 0.79 0.68
N SER A 45 -16.70 0.89 1.55
CA SER A 45 -16.52 2.06 2.43
C SER A 45 -15.11 2.64 2.31
N ILE A 46 -15.01 3.96 2.17
CA ILE A 46 -13.76 4.71 2.20
C ILE A 46 -13.78 5.68 3.37
N ILE A 47 -12.98 5.41 4.40
CA ILE A 47 -12.86 6.25 5.59
C ILE A 47 -11.60 7.12 5.46
N LYS A 48 -11.74 8.42 5.69
CA LYS A 48 -10.66 9.40 5.49
C LYS A 48 -10.42 10.22 6.74
N SER A 49 -9.14 10.46 7.03
CA SER A 49 -8.67 11.45 8.01
C SER A 49 -9.32 11.32 9.39
N SER A 50 -9.46 10.09 9.88
CA SER A 50 -10.03 9.83 11.20
C SER A 50 -8.94 9.50 12.23
N SER A 51 -9.04 10.17 13.37
CA SER A 51 -8.23 9.99 14.57
C SER A 51 -8.96 9.26 15.69
N LEU A 52 -10.25 8.98 15.49
CA LEU A 52 -11.13 8.28 16.43
C LEU A 52 -10.60 6.88 16.72
N HIS A 53 -10.81 6.42 17.95
CA HIS A 53 -10.58 5.04 18.32
C HIS A 53 -11.79 4.21 17.90
N ILE A 54 -11.58 3.28 16.96
CA ILE A 54 -12.65 2.48 16.35
C ILE A 54 -12.28 1.00 16.46
N LEU A 55 -13.23 0.18 16.90
CA LEU A 55 -13.15 -1.27 16.96
C LEU A 55 -14.21 -1.89 16.05
N ILE A 56 -13.77 -2.56 14.99
CA ILE A 56 -14.64 -3.20 14.00
C ILE A 56 -14.60 -4.71 14.24
N LYS A 57 -15.75 -5.33 14.53
CA LYS A 57 -15.84 -6.74 14.92
C LYS A 57 -16.77 -7.53 14.02
N ASN A 58 -16.33 -8.71 13.59
CA ASN A 58 -17.16 -9.71 12.90
C ASN A 58 -17.91 -9.16 11.67
N CYS A 59 -17.37 -8.13 11.02
CA CYS A 59 -17.93 -7.54 9.81
C CYS A 59 -17.32 -8.17 8.56
N THR A 60 -18.13 -8.23 7.49
CA THR A 60 -17.68 -8.61 6.15
C THR A 60 -17.70 -7.41 5.23
N PHE A 61 -16.60 -7.16 4.52
CA PHE A 61 -16.53 -6.09 3.52
C PHE A 61 -16.09 -6.64 2.17
N LYS A 62 -16.70 -6.16 1.10
CA LYS A 62 -16.15 -6.38 -0.24
C LYS A 62 -14.95 -5.48 -0.47
N MET A 63 -15.07 -4.20 -0.12
CA MET A 63 -14.00 -3.23 -0.26
C MET A 63 -14.02 -2.25 0.91
N ILE A 64 -12.92 -2.20 1.66
CA ILE A 64 -12.73 -1.14 2.65
C ILE A 64 -11.41 -0.41 2.41
N SER A 65 -11.43 0.91 2.49
CA SER A 65 -10.22 1.72 2.37
C SER A 65 -10.14 2.76 3.47
N PHE A 66 -8.97 2.86 4.09
CA PHE A 66 -8.64 3.89 5.06
C PHE A 66 -7.55 4.78 4.48
N LYS A 67 -7.76 6.10 4.57
CA LYS A 67 -6.79 7.08 4.11
C LYS A 67 -6.50 8.09 5.20
N SER A 68 -5.24 8.16 5.64
CA SER A 68 -4.80 9.04 6.72
C SER A 68 -5.51 8.78 8.05
N CYS A 69 -5.82 7.52 8.37
CA CYS A 69 -6.50 7.14 9.60
C CYS A 69 -5.55 6.56 10.64
N LYS A 70 -5.93 6.66 11.92
CA LYS A 70 -5.22 6.05 13.03
C LYS A 70 -6.15 5.46 14.09
N ASN A 71 -5.59 4.63 14.97
CA ASN A 71 -6.27 4.06 16.15
C ASN A 71 -7.46 3.13 15.83
N ILE A 72 -7.30 2.27 14.82
CA ILE A 72 -8.37 1.37 14.37
C ILE A 72 -8.01 -0.07 14.68
N LYS A 73 -8.95 -0.85 15.21
CA LYS A 73 -8.77 -2.28 15.47
C LYS A 73 -9.83 -3.09 14.72
N PHE A 74 -9.41 -4.18 14.10
CA PHE A 74 -10.26 -5.18 13.48
C PHE A 74 -10.12 -6.50 14.22
N GLU A 75 -11.25 -7.14 14.52
CA GLU A 75 -11.32 -8.45 15.17
C GLU A 75 -12.29 -9.35 14.43
N GLY A 76 -11.81 -10.48 13.88
CA GLY A 76 -12.70 -11.46 13.25
C GLY A 76 -13.35 -10.97 11.95
N CYS A 77 -12.76 -9.98 11.28
CA CYS A 77 -13.32 -9.43 10.05
C CYS A 77 -12.87 -10.20 8.80
N SER A 78 -13.70 -10.17 7.76
CA SER A 78 -13.35 -10.71 6.44
C SER A 78 -13.45 -9.64 5.36
N PHE A 79 -12.46 -9.60 4.48
CA PHE A 79 -12.36 -8.61 3.40
C PHE A 79 -12.17 -9.31 2.06
N GLU A 80 -12.83 -8.85 1.00
CA GLU A 80 -12.39 -9.19 -0.35
C GLU A 80 -11.17 -8.35 -0.72
N TYR A 81 -11.26 -7.03 -0.53
CA TYR A 81 -10.17 -6.08 -0.67
C TYR A 81 -10.09 -5.10 0.51
N ALA A 82 -8.89 -4.88 1.04
CA ALA A 82 -8.63 -3.84 2.03
C ALA A 82 -7.42 -2.97 1.64
N ALA A 83 -7.55 -1.65 1.78
CA ALA A 83 -6.46 -0.70 1.50
C ALA A 83 -6.24 0.30 2.64
N LEU A 84 -5.02 0.34 3.19
CA LEU A 84 -4.59 1.27 4.24
C LEU A 84 -3.52 2.21 3.70
N SER A 85 -3.90 3.46 3.41
CA SER A 85 -2.99 4.49 2.89
C SER A 85 -2.71 5.56 3.93
N LYS A 86 -1.43 5.86 4.22
CA LYS A 86 -0.99 6.86 5.19
C LYS A 86 -1.55 6.58 6.59
N CYS A 87 -1.72 5.31 6.93
CA CYS A 87 -2.34 4.89 8.19
C CYS A 87 -1.31 4.61 9.28
N SER A 88 -1.75 4.70 10.53
CA SER A 88 -0.90 4.37 11.68
C SER A 88 -1.64 3.78 12.85
N ARG A 89 -0.99 2.94 13.66
CA ARG A 89 -1.62 2.35 14.87
C ARG A 89 -2.93 1.64 14.51
N ILE A 90 -2.89 0.80 13.48
CA ILE A 90 -4.02 -0.06 13.11
C ILE A 90 -3.65 -1.50 13.42
N ASN A 91 -4.56 -2.19 14.10
CA ASN A 91 -4.41 -3.58 14.48
C ASN A 91 -5.44 -4.43 13.74
N LEU A 92 -4.99 -5.45 13.02
CA LEU A 92 -5.83 -6.42 12.33
C LEU A 92 -5.57 -7.78 12.97
N GLY A 93 -6.50 -8.26 13.79
CA GLY A 93 -6.39 -9.55 14.48
C GLY A 93 -7.43 -10.54 13.98
N ASN A 94 -7.00 -11.78 13.73
CA ASN A 94 -7.89 -12.85 13.29
C ASN A 94 -8.74 -12.45 12.07
N CYS A 95 -8.11 -11.85 11.07
CA CYS A 95 -8.78 -11.34 9.87
C CYS A 95 -8.50 -12.24 8.66
N SER A 96 -9.46 -12.33 7.74
CA SER A 96 -9.30 -13.07 6.49
C SER A 96 -9.43 -12.16 5.28
N PHE A 97 -8.54 -12.33 4.31
CA PHE A 97 -8.58 -11.62 3.03
C PHE A 97 -8.84 -12.64 1.93
N LYS A 98 -9.78 -12.35 1.02
CA LYS A 98 -10.07 -13.19 -0.14
C LYS A 98 -9.12 -12.90 -1.29
N GLU A 99 -8.76 -11.63 -1.51
CA GLU A 99 -7.87 -11.24 -2.60
C GLU A 99 -6.63 -10.52 -2.09
N THR A 100 -6.78 -9.30 -1.56
CA THR A 100 -5.62 -8.41 -1.36
C THR A 100 -5.73 -7.57 -0.10
N LEU A 101 -4.59 -7.43 0.59
CA LEU A 101 -4.31 -6.37 1.55
C LEU A 101 -3.29 -5.40 0.95
N GLU A 102 -3.68 -4.15 0.77
CA GLU A 102 -2.83 -3.08 0.26
C GLU A 102 -2.46 -2.10 1.38
N LEU A 103 -1.15 -1.85 1.55
CA LEU A 103 -0.61 -0.88 2.49
C LEU A 103 0.23 0.16 1.72
N ARG A 104 -0.05 1.45 1.89
CA ARG A 104 0.75 2.52 1.24
C ARG A 104 1.12 3.59 2.24
N TYR A 105 2.40 3.91 2.39
CA TYR A 105 2.87 4.95 3.32
C TYR A 105 2.41 4.74 4.77
N SER A 106 2.18 3.48 5.17
CA SER A 106 1.62 3.14 6.48
C SER A 106 2.70 2.62 7.41
N HIS A 107 2.51 2.83 8.71
CA HIS A 107 3.49 2.50 9.74
C HIS A 107 2.84 2.14 11.06
N ASN A 108 3.56 1.45 11.95
CA ASN A 108 3.03 1.05 13.25
C ASN A 108 1.72 0.26 13.12
N LEU A 109 1.60 -0.59 12.10
CA LEU A 109 0.49 -1.52 11.93
C LEU A 109 0.86 -2.86 12.58
N CYS A 110 -0.11 -3.53 13.18
CA CYS A 110 0.03 -4.90 13.66
C CYS A 110 -1.01 -5.77 12.94
N ILE A 111 -0.56 -6.77 12.20
CA ILE A 111 -1.42 -7.75 11.54
C ILE A 111 -1.08 -9.10 12.13
N GLN A 112 -2.03 -9.72 12.84
CA GLN A 112 -1.80 -11.02 13.49
C GLN A 112 -2.85 -12.06 13.12
N ASP A 113 -2.43 -13.33 13.14
CA ASP A 113 -3.30 -14.51 13.02
C ASP A 113 -4.24 -14.40 11.80
N SER A 114 -3.70 -13.92 10.68
CA SER A 114 -4.50 -13.53 9.51
C SER A 114 -4.05 -14.24 8.24
N HIS A 115 -5.01 -14.51 7.33
CA HIS A 115 -4.74 -15.10 6.02
C HIS A 115 -4.77 -14.04 4.93
N ILE A 116 -3.63 -13.81 4.27
CA ILE A 116 -3.43 -12.75 3.27
C ILE A 116 -2.96 -13.37 1.94
N PRO A 117 -3.86 -13.61 0.97
CA PRO A 117 -3.47 -14.20 -0.32
C PRO A 117 -2.47 -13.32 -1.09
N PHE A 118 -2.67 -12.00 -1.07
CA PHE A 118 -1.74 -11.07 -1.67
C PHE A 118 -1.53 -9.82 -0.81
N LEU A 119 -0.30 -9.65 -0.32
CA LEU A 119 0.15 -8.44 0.36
C LEU A 119 0.85 -7.50 -0.63
N ILE A 120 0.27 -6.33 -0.84
CA ILE A 120 0.90 -5.23 -1.57
C ILE A 120 1.28 -4.18 -0.53
N PHE A 121 2.56 -3.82 -0.43
CA PHE A 121 2.96 -2.78 0.51
C PHE A 121 4.08 -1.89 -0.04
N SER A 122 3.83 -0.58 -0.03
CA SER A 122 4.69 0.44 -0.62
C SER A 122 5.00 1.54 0.38
N MET A 123 6.27 1.93 0.51
CA MET A 123 6.72 2.97 1.45
C MET A 123 6.28 2.73 2.91
N CYS A 124 6.18 1.47 3.31
CA CYS A 124 5.70 1.11 4.64
C CYS A 124 6.87 0.78 5.57
N TYR A 125 6.77 1.16 6.84
CA TYR A 125 7.81 0.90 7.85
C TYR A 125 7.25 0.62 9.23
N GLU A 126 8.01 -0.08 10.07
CA GLU A 126 7.59 -0.41 11.45
C GLU A 126 6.25 -1.14 11.52
N ASN A 127 5.93 -1.96 10.51
CA ASN A 127 4.75 -2.82 10.55
C ASN A 127 5.15 -4.22 11.00
N HIS A 128 4.29 -4.83 11.79
CA HIS A 128 4.49 -6.16 12.34
C HIS A 128 3.44 -7.12 11.78
N PHE A 129 3.89 -8.18 11.11
CA PHE A 129 3.08 -9.30 10.69
C PHE A 129 3.41 -10.49 11.59
N LYS A 130 2.44 -11.07 12.28
CA LYS A 130 2.65 -12.11 13.29
C LYS A 130 1.73 -13.31 13.06
N THR A 131 2.30 -14.50 12.89
CA THR A 131 1.53 -15.73 12.71
C THR A 131 0.52 -15.62 11.54
N CYS A 132 0.93 -14.99 10.44
CA CYS A 132 0.09 -14.83 9.26
C CYS A 132 0.47 -15.85 8.19
N THR A 133 -0.53 -16.29 7.41
CA THR A 133 -0.28 -17.00 6.16
C THR A 133 -0.30 -15.98 5.03
N ILE A 134 0.80 -15.84 4.29
CA ILE A 134 0.93 -14.88 3.19
C ILE A 134 1.38 -15.60 1.92
N THR A 135 0.50 -15.69 0.93
CA THR A 135 0.79 -16.46 -0.29
C THR A 135 1.65 -15.68 -1.28
N ARG A 136 1.39 -14.38 -1.46
CA ARG A 136 2.10 -13.51 -2.41
C ARG A 136 2.43 -12.18 -1.78
N ILE A 137 3.61 -11.65 -2.13
CA ILE A 137 4.10 -10.39 -1.59
C ILE A 137 4.65 -9.51 -2.71
N PHE A 138 4.23 -8.24 -2.71
CA PHE A 138 4.81 -7.18 -3.51
C PHE A 138 5.29 -6.06 -2.59
N ASN A 139 6.60 -5.89 -2.51
CA ASN A 139 7.24 -4.83 -1.75
C ASN A 139 7.75 -3.72 -2.68
N ALA A 140 7.23 -2.51 -2.52
CA ALA A 140 7.75 -1.31 -3.16
C ALA A 140 8.41 -0.39 -2.11
N PHE A 141 9.70 -0.60 -1.87
CA PHE A 141 10.57 0.22 -1.00
C PHE A 141 10.19 0.24 0.49
N SER A 142 9.34 -0.67 0.94
CA SER A 142 9.00 -0.85 2.36
C SER A 142 10.18 -1.49 3.12
N ARG A 143 10.51 -0.92 4.28
CA ARG A 143 11.68 -1.26 5.11
C ARG A 143 11.32 -1.28 6.61
N ALA A 144 12.16 -1.82 7.47
CA ALA A 144 11.93 -1.93 8.91
C ALA A 144 10.59 -2.60 9.30
N ASN A 145 10.07 -3.50 8.46
CA ASN A 145 8.91 -4.31 8.80
C ASN A 145 9.38 -5.65 9.39
N ILE A 146 8.61 -6.18 10.32
CA ILE A 146 8.90 -7.45 11.03
C ILE A 146 7.89 -8.49 10.57
N PHE A 147 8.40 -9.64 10.14
CA PHE A 147 7.64 -10.81 9.73
C PHE A 147 7.95 -11.95 10.72
N GLU A 148 7.10 -12.13 11.73
CA GLU A 148 7.25 -13.11 12.79
C GLU A 148 6.35 -14.33 12.52
N ASN A 149 6.93 -15.53 12.46
CA ASN A 149 6.19 -16.79 12.29
C ASN A 149 5.24 -16.79 11.07
N ILE A 150 5.73 -16.28 9.93
CA ILE A 150 4.95 -16.23 8.70
C ILE A 150 5.01 -17.57 7.98
N ASP A 151 3.84 -18.06 7.60
CA ASP A 151 3.70 -19.16 6.66
C ASP A 151 3.62 -18.58 5.23
N ALA A 152 4.65 -18.80 4.43
CA ALA A 152 4.74 -18.31 3.07
C ALA A 152 5.49 -19.31 2.19
N PRO A 153 5.06 -19.52 0.93
CA PRO A 153 5.77 -20.42 0.02
C PRO A 153 7.19 -19.92 -0.25
N GLU A 154 8.18 -20.82 -0.13
CA GLU A 154 9.61 -20.48 -0.14
C GLU A 154 10.09 -19.90 -1.47
N ASP A 155 9.46 -20.27 -2.60
CA ASP A 155 9.89 -19.88 -3.93
C ASP A 155 8.72 -19.51 -4.84
N TYR A 156 8.47 -18.22 -4.97
CA TYR A 156 7.77 -17.68 -6.14
C TYR A 156 8.61 -16.58 -6.80
N ASN A 157 9.27 -16.98 -7.88
CA ASN A 157 9.81 -16.08 -8.89
C ASN A 157 8.65 -15.57 -9.74
N THR A 158 8.04 -14.45 -9.36
CA THR A 158 7.19 -13.69 -10.29
C THR A 158 7.83 -12.36 -10.66
N PHE A 159 7.70 -12.05 -11.94
CA PHE A 159 8.26 -10.95 -12.72
C PHE A 159 8.23 -9.54 -12.08
N VAL A 160 7.47 -9.36 -10.99
CA VAL A 160 7.31 -8.10 -10.26
C VAL A 160 7.26 -8.27 -8.72
N GLY A 161 7.14 -9.48 -8.17
CA GLY A 161 7.08 -9.74 -6.73
C GLY A 161 7.79 -11.05 -6.41
N GLY A 162 8.80 -10.98 -5.53
CA GLY A 162 9.53 -12.17 -5.11
C GLY A 162 9.04 -12.67 -3.74
N GLY A 163 9.39 -13.92 -3.43
CA GLY A 163 9.09 -14.54 -2.13
C GLY A 163 9.81 -13.87 -0.94
N LEU A 164 9.67 -14.47 0.25
CA LEU A 164 10.23 -13.97 1.52
C LEU A 164 11.73 -13.64 1.42
N ASN A 165 12.50 -14.39 0.62
CA ASN A 165 13.94 -14.13 0.44
C ASN A 165 14.24 -12.80 -0.29
N THR A 166 13.32 -12.30 -1.11
CA THR A 166 13.45 -10.99 -1.77
C THR A 166 12.99 -9.81 -0.90
N LEU A 167 12.22 -10.07 0.17
CA LEU A 167 11.84 -9.07 1.16
C LEU A 167 13.03 -8.55 1.98
N VAL A 168 13.98 -9.45 2.26
CA VAL A 168 15.16 -9.18 3.10
C VAL A 168 16.24 -8.46 2.29
N ARG A 169 16.45 -8.85 1.04
CA ARG A 169 17.62 -8.40 0.27
C ARG A 169 17.48 -7.08 -0.47
N GLY A 170 16.35 -6.39 -0.32
CA GLY A 170 16.13 -5.07 -0.88
C GLY A 170 16.13 -5.08 -2.41
N GLY A 171 14.97 -4.78 -3.01
CA GLY A 171 14.85 -4.57 -4.45
C GLY A 171 15.73 -3.43 -5.03
N THR A 172 16.60 -2.81 -4.23
CA THR A 172 17.42 -1.62 -4.56
C THR A 172 18.38 -1.84 -5.73
N LYS A 173 19.07 -2.99 -5.83
CA LYS A 173 19.98 -3.26 -6.96
C LYS A 173 19.22 -3.38 -8.29
N LYS A 174 18.19 -4.24 -8.34
CA LYS A 174 17.34 -4.45 -9.53
C LYS A 174 16.60 -3.16 -9.92
N TYR A 175 16.24 -2.37 -8.92
CA TYR A 175 15.63 -1.06 -9.08
C TYR A 175 16.59 -0.05 -9.71
N PHE A 176 17.82 0.07 -9.19
CA PHE A 176 18.80 1.02 -9.72
C PHE A 176 19.17 0.70 -11.17
N THR A 177 19.28 -0.57 -11.55
CA THR A 177 19.51 -0.97 -12.95
C THR A 177 18.36 -0.54 -13.86
N ARG A 178 17.10 -0.66 -13.41
CA ARG A 178 15.92 -0.19 -14.17
C ARG A 178 15.87 1.33 -14.25
N LEU A 179 16.21 2.02 -13.18
CA LEU A 179 16.30 3.47 -13.11
C LEU A 179 17.28 4.03 -14.15
N LEU A 180 18.48 3.44 -14.21
CA LEU A 180 19.49 3.79 -15.21
C LEU A 180 18.99 3.55 -16.63
N GLY A 181 18.24 2.47 -16.87
CA GLY A 181 17.63 2.20 -18.18
C GLY A 181 16.63 3.27 -18.62
N PHE A 182 15.75 3.72 -17.71
CA PHE A 182 14.80 4.79 -18.02
C PHE A 182 15.50 6.14 -18.25
N ILE A 183 16.49 6.47 -17.43
CA ILE A 183 17.30 7.69 -17.61
C ILE A 183 18.00 7.65 -18.98
N ALA A 184 18.64 6.52 -19.34
CA ALA A 184 19.30 6.37 -20.63
C ALA A 184 18.32 6.55 -21.80
N ALA A 185 17.14 5.92 -21.75
CA ALA A 185 16.11 6.08 -22.76
C ALA A 185 15.60 7.53 -22.86
N GLY A 186 15.39 8.20 -21.73
CA GLY A 186 14.98 9.60 -21.67
C GLY A 186 16.03 10.53 -22.26
N THR A 187 17.31 10.31 -21.94
CA THR A 187 18.43 11.06 -22.51
C THR A 187 18.54 10.86 -24.03
N LEU A 188 18.41 9.63 -24.52
CA LEU A 188 18.43 9.35 -25.97
C LEU A 188 17.27 10.03 -26.71
N SER A 189 16.06 10.01 -26.13
CA SER A 189 14.89 10.70 -26.67
C SER A 189 15.12 12.21 -26.76
N LEU A 190 15.68 12.81 -25.70
CA LEU A 190 15.98 14.24 -25.66
C LEU A 190 17.07 14.63 -26.67
N ILE A 191 18.16 13.88 -26.75
CA ILE A 191 19.23 14.10 -27.75
C ILE A 191 18.66 14.02 -29.16
N SER A 192 17.81 13.03 -29.44
CA SER A 192 17.15 12.87 -30.74
C SER A 192 16.29 14.09 -31.08
N ALA A 193 15.53 14.60 -30.12
CA ALA A 193 14.73 15.82 -30.30
C ALA A 193 15.60 17.04 -30.63
N ILE A 194 16.74 17.21 -29.93
CA ILE A 194 17.69 18.31 -30.15
C ILE A 194 18.33 18.22 -31.55
N ILE A 195 18.77 17.03 -31.96
CA ILE A 195 19.38 16.83 -33.28
C ILE A 195 18.39 17.18 -34.39
N ILE A 196 17.14 16.71 -34.28
CA ILE A 196 16.09 17.01 -35.25
C ILE A 196 15.78 18.51 -35.27
N PHE A 197 15.72 19.16 -34.10
CA PHE A 197 15.49 20.61 -34.00
C PHE A 197 16.58 21.45 -34.67
N ILE A 198 17.86 21.07 -34.53
CA ILE A 198 18.97 21.82 -35.13
C ILE A 198 19.00 21.65 -36.65
N ASN A 199 18.71 20.43 -37.14
CA ASN A 199 18.88 20.09 -38.55
C ASN A 199 17.71 20.49 -39.44
N ASP A 200 16.53 20.79 -38.88
CA ASP A 200 15.33 21.02 -39.67
C ASP A 200 14.47 22.16 -39.11
N TYR A 201 14.37 23.25 -39.88
CA TYR A 201 13.58 24.44 -39.57
C TYR A 201 12.49 24.61 -40.64
N SER A 202 11.35 23.91 -40.56
CA SER A 202 10.06 24.42 -41.10
C SER A 202 8.86 23.45 -41.11
N ASN A 203 9.02 22.14 -40.88
CA ASN A 203 7.89 21.20 -41.08
C ASN A 203 7.08 20.94 -39.79
N SER A 204 5.75 21.12 -39.84
CA SER A 204 4.83 20.87 -38.72
C SER A 204 4.86 19.41 -38.22
N ILE A 205 5.13 18.45 -39.12
CA ILE A 205 5.29 17.03 -38.76
C ILE A 205 6.53 16.83 -37.89
N ILE A 206 7.62 17.55 -38.20
CA ILE A 206 8.88 17.49 -37.45
C ILE A 206 8.70 18.08 -36.05
N TRP A 207 7.96 19.19 -35.93
CA TRP A 207 7.62 19.78 -34.64
C TRP A 207 6.79 18.85 -33.75
N SER A 208 5.85 18.08 -34.33
CA SER A 208 5.08 17.09 -33.59
C SER A 208 5.97 15.95 -33.06
N LEU A 209 6.91 15.47 -33.87
CA LEU A 209 7.87 14.45 -33.47
C LEU A 209 8.81 14.94 -32.36
N ILE A 210 9.36 16.15 -32.49
CA ILE A 210 10.18 16.80 -31.46
C ILE A 210 9.38 16.88 -30.15
N GLY A 211 8.14 17.37 -30.21
CA GLY A 211 7.26 17.46 -29.03
C GLY A 211 6.99 16.11 -28.36
N GLY A 212 6.76 15.07 -29.16
CA GLY A 212 6.58 13.69 -28.66
C GLY A 212 7.83 13.15 -27.97
N LEU A 213 9.02 13.36 -28.55
CA LEU A 213 10.29 12.94 -27.96
C LEU A 213 10.63 13.69 -26.66
N VAL A 214 10.31 14.99 -26.59
CA VAL A 214 10.45 15.79 -25.36
C VAL A 214 9.48 15.30 -24.28
N LEU A 215 8.22 15.03 -24.63
CA LEU A 215 7.23 14.50 -23.69
C LEU A 215 7.65 13.11 -23.17
N MET A 216 8.12 12.23 -24.04
CA MET A 216 8.64 10.91 -23.65
C MET A 216 9.84 11.04 -22.72
N ALA A 217 10.80 11.92 -23.05
CA ALA A 217 11.92 12.20 -22.16
C ALA A 217 11.45 12.69 -20.78
N PHE A 218 10.50 13.63 -20.75
CA PHE A 218 9.94 14.16 -19.51
C PHE A 218 9.28 13.09 -18.64
N ILE A 219 8.45 12.21 -19.23
CA ILE A 219 7.84 11.08 -18.53
C ILE A 219 8.91 10.12 -18.00
N LEU A 220 9.92 9.82 -18.84
CA LEU A 220 11.05 8.95 -18.50
C LEU A 220 11.98 9.54 -17.45
N PHE A 221 11.95 10.85 -17.19
CA PHE A 221 12.67 11.45 -16.06
C PHE A 221 11.83 11.55 -14.79
N ILE A 222 10.55 11.91 -14.89
CA ILE A 222 9.68 12.10 -13.73
C ILE A 222 9.48 10.81 -12.95
N VAL A 223 9.18 9.70 -13.64
CA VAL A 223 8.88 8.44 -12.96
C VAL A 223 10.12 7.94 -12.17
N PRO A 224 11.31 7.83 -12.78
CA PRO A 224 12.57 7.63 -12.08
C PRO A 224 12.84 8.58 -10.92
N LEU A 225 12.64 9.88 -11.12
CA LEU A 225 12.89 10.87 -10.08
C LEU A 225 11.97 10.67 -8.87
N ALA A 226 10.68 10.46 -9.11
CA ALA A 226 9.70 10.18 -8.07
C ALA A 226 10.10 8.93 -7.27
N LEU A 227 10.42 7.84 -7.98
CA LEU A 227 10.85 6.60 -7.35
C LEU A 227 12.19 6.75 -6.61
N TYR A 228 13.12 7.58 -7.11
CA TYR A 228 14.41 7.85 -6.46
C TYR A 228 14.22 8.61 -5.15
N LEU A 229 13.38 9.65 -5.15
CA LEU A 229 13.04 10.42 -3.95
C LEU A 229 12.40 9.52 -2.89
N ASP A 230 11.53 8.64 -3.33
CA ASP A 230 10.83 7.67 -2.51
C ASP A 230 11.77 6.61 -1.92
N ASN A 231 12.69 6.05 -2.71
CA ASN A 231 13.75 5.19 -2.20
C ASN A 231 14.64 5.91 -1.18
N ARG A 232 15.03 7.17 -1.47
CA ARG A 232 15.85 7.99 -0.56
C ARG A 232 15.15 8.21 0.79
N LYS A 233 13.83 8.42 0.80
CA LYS A 233 13.03 8.54 2.04
C LYS A 233 13.02 7.26 2.88
N MET A 234 13.27 6.09 2.28
CA MET A 234 13.24 4.82 3.00
C MET A 234 14.64 4.30 3.36
N GLN A 235 15.70 4.93 2.85
CA GLN A 235 17.08 4.44 3.00
C GLN A 235 17.61 4.48 4.44
N HIS A 236 17.11 5.37 5.29
CA HIS A 236 17.54 5.45 6.69
C HIS A 236 16.92 4.38 7.59
N TYR A 237 15.89 3.66 7.13
CA TYR A 237 15.33 2.52 7.85
C TYR A 237 16.15 1.24 7.61
N PRO A 238 16.31 0.37 8.61
CA PRO A 238 16.92 -0.95 8.42
C PRO A 238 16.11 -1.82 7.46
N ASP A 239 16.70 -2.91 6.96
CA ASP A 239 15.96 -3.88 6.14
C ASP A 239 14.85 -4.58 6.91
N ASN A 240 13.91 -5.19 6.18
CA ASN A 240 12.85 -5.98 6.78
C ASN A 240 13.44 -7.21 7.47
N GLN A 241 12.88 -7.56 8.63
CA GLN A 241 13.32 -8.69 9.43
C GLN A 241 12.34 -9.85 9.30
N ILE A 242 12.87 -11.06 9.17
CA ILE A 242 12.09 -12.30 9.21
C ILE A 242 12.54 -13.06 10.45
N ILE A 243 11.61 -13.28 11.37
CA ILE A 243 11.82 -14.03 12.60
C ILE A 243 11.07 -15.35 12.44
N LYS A 244 11.82 -16.41 12.15
CA LYS A 244 11.28 -17.78 12.14
C LYS A 244 11.21 -18.28 13.59
N ARG A 245 10.22 -19.11 13.90
CA ARG A 245 10.19 -19.86 15.15
C ARG A 245 11.47 -20.68 15.25
N SER A 246 12.21 -20.46 16.32
CA SER A 246 13.19 -21.43 16.82
C SER A 246 12.49 -22.78 16.95
N SER A 247 12.99 -23.82 16.31
CA SER A 247 12.53 -25.21 16.48
C SER A 247 13.05 -25.82 17.78
N GLU A 248 13.07 -25.03 18.86
CA GLU A 248 13.41 -25.38 20.24
C GLU A 248 12.51 -24.45 21.07
N VAL A 249 11.52 -24.89 21.86
CA VAL A 249 11.44 -26.02 22.82
C VAL A 249 10.01 -26.59 22.83
#